data_AF-A0A218QE93-F1
#
_entry.id   AF-A0A218QE93-F1
#
_cell.length_a   1.000
_cell.length_b   1.000
_cell.length_c   1.000
_cell.angle_alpha   90.00
_cell.angle_beta   90.00
_cell.angle_gamma   90.00
#
_symmetry.space_group_name_H-M   'P 1'
#
loop_
_entity.id
_entity.type
_entity.pdbx_description
1 polymer ?
#
loop_
_entity_poly.entity_id
_entity_poly.type
_entity_poly.pdbx_seq_one_letter_code
_entity_poly.pdbx_strand_id
1 'polypeptide(L)' 'MTEAKPTRTARRGRIFPEIQWTEEQKAKRQAEREAFYQRCKPIFDKVQPELIKTHYNLVDMASGVLTLGD' A
#
# COMPACT_ATOMS: atom_id res chain seq x y z
N MET A 1 -58.74 -12.47 -1.73
CA MET A 1 -57.67 -12.71 -2.72
C MET A 1 -56.51 -11.81 -2.37
N THR A 2 -55.45 -12.34 -1.77
CA THR A 2 -54.28 -11.58 -1.31
C THR A 2 -53.20 -11.64 -2.39
N GLU A 3 -52.90 -10.49 -3.00
CA GLU A 3 -51.90 -10.37 -4.06
C GLU A 3 -50.48 -10.44 -3.45
N ALA A 4 -49.70 -11.45 -3.85
CA ALA A 4 -48.35 -11.66 -3.38
C ALA A 4 -47.38 -10.68 -4.05
N LYS A 5 -46.71 -9.85 -3.25
CA LYS A 5 -45.71 -8.88 -3.76
C LYS A 5 -44.48 -9.63 -4.30
N PRO A 6 -43.95 -9.27 -5.49
CA PRO A 6 -42.79 -9.93 -6.05
C PRO A 6 -41.55 -9.65 -5.20
N THR A 7 -40.89 -10.70 -4.72
CA THR A 7 -39.63 -10.62 -3.98
C THR A 7 -38.54 -10.09 -4.92
N ARG A 8 -38.04 -8.88 -4.65
CA ARG A 8 -36.98 -8.24 -5.44
C ARG A 8 -35.68 -9.04 -5.29
N THR A 9 -35.29 -9.78 -6.33
CA THR A 9 -34.00 -10.45 -6.41
C THR A 9 -32.89 -9.41 -6.56
N ALA A 10 -32.10 -9.20 -5.49
CA ALA A 10 -30.93 -8.35 -5.56
C ALA A 10 -29.85 -9.02 -6.43
N ARG A 11 -29.64 -8.51 -7.65
CA ARG A 11 -28.51 -8.93 -8.50
C ARG A 11 -27.20 -8.38 -7.93
N ARG A 12 -26.66 -9.03 -6.90
CA ARG A 12 -25.30 -8.78 -6.42
C ARG A 12 -24.34 -9.73 -7.14
N GLY A 13 -24.13 -9.49 -8.44
CA GLY A 13 -22.90 -9.97 -9.07
C GLY A 13 -21.72 -9.19 -8.48
N ARG A 14 -20.54 -9.81 -8.35
CA ARG A 14 -19.32 -9.06 -8.03
C ARG A 14 -19.11 -8.04 -9.16
N ILE A 15 -19.13 -6.76 -8.83
CA ILE A 15 -18.93 -5.66 -9.80
C ILE A 15 -17.54 -5.78 -10.43
N PHE A 16 -16.60 -6.38 -9.72
CA PHE A 16 -15.27 -6.69 -10.22
C PHE A 16 -15.11 -8.19 -10.42
N PRO A 17 -14.66 -8.65 -11.60
CA PRO A 17 -14.15 -10.00 -11.74
C PRO A 17 -12.99 -10.17 -10.75
N GLU A 18 -12.96 -11.31 -10.07
CA GLU A 18 -11.90 -11.61 -9.12
C GLU A 18 -10.61 -11.84 -9.92
N ILE A 19 -9.77 -10.80 -9.99
CA ILE A 19 -8.49 -10.90 -10.68
C ILE A 19 -7.60 -11.83 -9.86
N GLN A 20 -7.55 -13.10 -10.26
CA GLN A 20 -6.66 -14.10 -9.66
C GLN A 20 -5.26 -13.90 -10.25
N TRP A 21 -4.38 -13.27 -9.48
CA TRP A 21 -2.99 -13.11 -9.87
C TRP A 21 -2.26 -14.44 -9.78
N THR A 22 -1.58 -14.83 -10.85
CA THR A 22 -0.65 -15.96 -10.81
C THR A 22 0.56 -15.61 -9.95
N GLU A 23 1.28 -16.62 -9.45
CA GLU A 23 2.50 -16.41 -8.65
C GLU A 23 3.56 -15.62 -9.42
N GLU A 24 3.71 -15.88 -10.72
CA GLU A 24 4.62 -15.14 -11.61
C GLU A 24 4.27 -13.66 -11.71
N GLN A 25 2.98 -13.32 -11.83
CA GLN A 25 2.53 -11.94 -11.89
C GLN A 25 2.80 -11.21 -10.57
N LYS A 26 2.62 -11.89 -9.43
CA LYS A 26 2.96 -11.33 -8.12
C LYS A 26 4.46 -11.09 -8.00
N ALA A 27 5.29 -12.05 -8.42
CA ALA A 27 6.74 -11.93 -8.40
C ALA A 27 7.23 -10.77 -9.29
N LYS A 28 6.68 -10.65 -10.50
CA LYS A 28 6.99 -9.53 -11.41
C LYS A 28 6.66 -8.18 -10.78
N ARG A 29 5.46 -8.04 -10.22
CA ARG A 29 5.04 -6.79 -9.55
C ARG A 29 5.90 -6.48 -8.33
N GLN A 30 6.32 -7.50 -7.58
CA GLN A 30 7.20 -7.31 -6.45
C GLN A 30 8.57 -6.78 -6.91
N ALA A 31 9.15 -7.37 -7.94
CA ALA A 31 10.41 -6.91 -8.53
C ALA A 31 10.32 -5.47 -9.06
N GLU A 32 9.21 -5.11 -9.72
CA GLU A 32 8.95 -3.74 -10.18
C GLU A 32 8.87 -2.73 -9.01
N ARG A 33 8.19 -3.12 -7.92
CA ARG A 33 8.10 -2.30 -6.71
C ARG A 33 9.45 -2.14 -6.03
N GLU A 34 10.25 -3.20 -5.96
CA GLU A 34 11.59 -3.16 -5.38
C GLU A 34 12.52 -2.28 -6.22
N ALA A 35 12.50 -2.42 -7.54
CA ALA A 35 13.28 -1.56 -8.44
C ALA A 35 12.88 -0.08 -8.29
N PHE A 36 11.58 0.21 -8.18
CA PHE A 36 11.09 1.55 -7.92
C PHE A 36 11.54 2.07 -6.55
N TYR A 37 11.41 1.24 -5.51
CA TYR A 37 11.85 1.58 -4.15
C TYR A 37 13.34 1.92 -4.11
N GLN A 38 14.19 1.10 -4.72
CA GLN A 38 15.64 1.33 -4.74
C GLN A 38 16.03 2.64 -5.45
N ARG A 39 15.26 3.06 -6.47
CA ARG A 39 15.47 4.35 -7.15
C ARG A 39 15.06 5.53 -6.27
N CYS A 40 13.94 5.42 -5.57
CA CYS A 40 13.39 6.53 -4.78
C CYS A 40 14.02 6.64 -3.39
N LYS A 41 14.48 5.53 -2.79
CA LYS A 41 15.07 5.49 -1.45
C LYS A 41 16.22 6.49 -1.24
N PRO A 42 17.25 6.57 -2.11
CA PRO A 42 18.35 7.53 -1.89
C PRO A 42 17.93 8.99 -2.00
N ILE A 43 16.87 9.30 -2.75
CA ILE A 43 16.29 10.65 -2.83
C ILE A 43 15.53 10.94 -1.54
N PHE A 44 14.71 9.99 -1.10
CA PHE A 44 13.95 10.10 0.13
C PHE A 44 14.86 10.28 1.35
N ASP A 45 15.92 9.47 1.49
CA ASP A 45 16.84 9.52 2.62
C ASP A 45 17.56 10.88 2.75
N LYS A 46 17.76 11.59 1.64
CA LYS A 46 18.33 12.95 1.64
C LYS A 46 17.33 14.02 2.04
N VAL A 47 16.09 13.92 1.56
CA VAL A 47 15.04 14.93 1.76
C VAL A 47 14.33 14.74 3.11
N GLN A 48 14.25 13.51 3.60
CA GLN A 48 13.62 13.14 4.86
C GLN A 48 14.11 13.99 6.05
N PRO A 49 15.42 14.13 6.34
CA PRO A 49 15.88 14.88 7.50
C PRO A 49 15.55 16.38 7.42
N GLU A 50 15.51 16.95 6.22
CA GLU A 50 15.15 18.36 6.02
C GLU A 50 13.66 18.59 6.27
N LEU A 51 12.80 17.75 5.69
CA LEU A 51 11.35 17.86 5.87
C LEU A 51 10.89 17.50 7.28
N ILE A 52 11.54 16.54 7.95
CA ILE A 52 11.23 16.20 9.35
C ILE A 52 11.52 17.39 10.25
N LYS A 53 12.67 18.05 10.08
CA LYS A 53 13.02 19.24 10.87
C LYS A 53 12.07 20.40 10.64
N THR A 54 11.56 20.58 9.42
CA THR A 54 10.71 21.73 9.07
C THR A 54 9.23 21.51 9.37
N HIS A 55 8.73 20.28 9.26
CA HIS A 55 7.29 19.99 9.31
C HIS A 55 6.88 19.02 10.42
N TYR A 56 7.83 18.31 11.03
CA TYR A 56 7.59 17.36 12.11
C TYR A 56 8.42 17.73 13.34
N ASN A 57 8.04 18.82 14.02
CA ASN A 57 8.62 19.25 15.31
C ASN A 57 8.40 18.28 16.49
N LEU A 58 7.94 17.04 16.27
CA LEU A 58 7.32 16.22 17.32
C LEU A 58 7.86 14.80 17.50
N VAL A 59 8.92 14.37 16.78
CA VAL A 59 9.55 13.07 17.11
C VAL A 59 11.05 13.06 16.84
N ASP A 60 11.81 13.84 17.61
CA ASP A 60 13.29 13.71 17.71
C ASP A 60 13.73 12.41 18.41
N MET A 61 12.90 11.36 18.47
CA MET A 61 13.20 10.13 19.23
C MET A 61 13.08 8.81 18.45
N ALA A 62 13.10 8.81 17.12
CA ALA A 62 13.02 7.55 16.36
C ALA A 62 14.19 7.28 15.39
N SER A 63 15.14 8.20 15.22
CA SER A 63 16.30 8.00 14.32
C SER A 63 17.53 7.39 15.00
N GLY A 64 17.44 6.95 16.26
CA GLY A 64 18.56 6.41 17.03
C GLY A 64 18.76 4.88 17.03
N VAL A 65 17.99 4.07 16.29
CA VAL A 65 18.03 2.59 16.43
C VAL A 65 18.58 1.84 15.20
N LEU A 66 19.13 2.51 14.18
CA LEU A 66 19.69 1.82 13.01
C LEU A 66 21.15 2.16 12.71
N THR A 67 21.94 2.41 13.75
CA THR A 67 23.40 2.37 13.65
C THR A 67 24.00 1.48 14.72
N LEU A 68 24.60 0.37 14.25
CA LEU A 68 25.66 -0.40 14.89
C LEU A 68 25.30 -1.21 16.16
N GLY A 69 25.29 -2.53 15.98
CA GLY A 69 25.40 -3.52 17.04
C GLY A 69 25.59 -4.90 16.42
N ASP A 70 26.78 -5.46 16.60
CA ASP A 70 27.18 -6.85 16.33
C ASP A 70 26.20 -7.91 16.85
#